data_AF-A0A139R7W4-F1
#
_entry.id   AF-A0A139R7W4-F1
#
_cell.length_a   1.000
_cell.length_b   1.000
_cell.length_c   1.000
_cell.angle_alpha   90.00
_cell.angle_beta   90.00
_cell.angle_gamma   90.00
#
_symmetry.space_group_name_H-M   'P 1'
#
loop_
_entity.id
_entity.type
_entity.pdbx_description
1 polymer ?
#
loop_
_entity_poly.entity_id
_entity_poly.type
_entity_poly.pdbx_seq_one_letter_code
_entity_poly.pdbx_strand_id
1 'polypeptide(L)' 'MNKRQKKKRLEREKKEVIKGIDYIEGVFTKTAEAMRDHYNTLPDNEDKFYNDFFITGFEFSLKQLALAKHLLEQVR' A
#
# COMPACT_ATOMS: atom_id res chain seq x y z
N MET A 1 -31.03 -13.95 1.07
CA MET A 1 -30.00 -13.97 0.01
C MET A 1 -29.42 -15.38 -0.11
N ASN A 2 -29.52 -16.01 -1.29
CA ASN A 2 -29.09 -17.41 -1.47
C ASN A 2 -27.55 -17.55 -1.46
N LYS A 3 -27.04 -18.80 -1.38
CA LYS A 3 -25.59 -19.08 -1.35
C LYS A 3 -24.83 -18.44 -2.53
N ARG A 4 -25.40 -18.47 -3.74
CA ARG A 4 -24.80 -17.89 -4.96
C ARG A 4 -24.73 -16.36 -4.90
N GLN A 5 -25.76 -15.72 -4.37
CA GLN A 5 -25.81 -14.26 -4.20
C GLN A 5 -24.82 -13.80 -3.12
N LYS A 6 -24.67 -14.56 -2.01
CA LYS A 6 -23.63 -14.31 -0.99
C LYS A 6 -22.23 -14.35 -1.58
N LYS A 7 -21.91 -15.39 -2.35
CA LYS A 7 -20.62 -15.49 -3.06
C LYS A 7 -20.38 -14.31 -4.00
N LYS A 8 -21.37 -13.96 -4.83
CA LYS A 8 -21.25 -12.80 -5.74
C LYS A 8 -21.03 -11.48 -5.01
N ARG A 9 -21.65 -11.30 -3.85
CA ARG A 9 -21.46 -10.11 -3.02
C ARG A 9 -20.03 -10.05 -2.48
N LEU A 10 -19.55 -11.16 -1.93
CA LEU A 10 -18.17 -11.26 -1.42
C LEU A 10 -17.15 -10.95 -2.53
N GLU A 11 -17.31 -11.53 -3.73
CA GLU A 11 -16.42 -11.23 -4.87
C GLU A 11 -16.41 -9.75 -5.26
N ARG A 12 -17.53 -9.03 -5.13
CA ARG A 12 -17.59 -7.59 -5.38
C ARG A 12 -16.88 -6.79 -4.29
N GLU A 13 -17.14 -7.13 -3.04
CA GLU A 13 -16.49 -6.48 -1.89
C GLU A 13 -14.96 -6.67 -1.95
N LYS A 14 -14.48 -7.88 -2.29
CA LYS A 14 -13.05 -8.15 -2.50
C LYS A 14 -12.47 -7.25 -3.59
N LYS A 15 -13.15 -7.13 -4.75
CA LYS A 15 -12.70 -6.27 -5.85
C LYS A 15 -12.62 -4.80 -5.45
N GLU A 16 -13.57 -4.29 -4.69
CA GLU A 16 -13.55 -2.90 -4.24
C GLU A 16 -12.41 -2.64 -3.24
N VAL A 17 -12.13 -3.59 -2.33
CA VAL A 17 -10.98 -3.48 -1.43
C VAL A 17 -9.66 -3.52 -2.21
N ILE A 18 -9.52 -4.42 -3.20
CA ILE A 18 -8.31 -4.48 -4.05
C ILE A 18 -8.09 -3.15 -4.77
N LYS A 19 -9.14 -2.55 -5.38
CA LYS A 19 -9.02 -1.23 -6.02
C LYS A 19 -8.56 -0.15 -5.03
N GLY A 20 -9.09 -0.17 -3.80
CA GLY A 20 -8.67 0.75 -2.75
C GLY A 20 -7.19 0.58 -2.40
N ILE A 21 -6.73 -0.66 -2.29
CA ILE A 21 -5.31 -0.96 -2.05
C ILE A 21 -4.45 -0.50 -3.22
N ASP A 22 -4.84 -0.78 -4.47
CA ASP A 22 -4.10 -0.37 -5.67
C ASP A 22 -3.96 1.16 -5.75
N TYR A 23 -5.01 1.91 -5.35
CA TYR A 23 -4.94 3.36 -5.26
C TYR A 23 -3.90 3.80 -4.21
N ILE A 24 -3.93 3.23 -3.00
CA ILE A 24 -2.99 3.57 -1.93
C ILE A 24 -1.56 3.23 -2.35
N GLU A 25 -1.34 2.06 -2.94
CA GLU A 25 -0.02 1.66 -3.48
C GLU A 25 0.49 2.69 -4.47
N GLY A 26 -0.33 3.09 -5.45
CA GLY A 26 0.08 4.08 -6.45
C GLY A 26 0.43 5.45 -5.85
N VAL A 27 -0.29 5.90 -4.81
CA VAL A 27 0.03 7.15 -4.11
C VAL A 27 1.31 7.00 -3.29
N PHE A 28 1.44 5.93 -2.52
CA PHE A 28 2.59 5.68 -1.64
C PHE A 28 3.89 5.50 -2.42
N THR A 29 3.85 4.81 -3.57
CA THR A 29 5.02 4.69 -4.46
C THR A 29 5.50 6.06 -4.91
N LYS A 30 4.61 6.92 -5.43
CA LYS A 30 4.97 8.27 -5.89
C LYS A 30 5.53 9.14 -4.76
N THR A 31 4.93 9.04 -3.57
CA THR A 31 5.42 9.78 -2.39
C THR A 31 6.81 9.29 -1.98
N ALA A 32 7.03 7.97 -1.93
CA ALA A 32 8.33 7.41 -1.59
C ALA A 32 9.42 7.83 -2.59
N GLU A 33 9.11 7.84 -3.89
CA GLU A 33 10.00 8.34 -4.95
C GLU A 33 10.35 9.82 -4.74
N ALA A 34 9.35 10.68 -4.54
CA ALA A 34 9.56 12.11 -4.29
C ALA A 34 10.36 12.37 -3.00
N MET A 35 10.13 11.57 -1.96
CA MET A 35 10.91 11.63 -0.73
C MET A 35 12.36 11.17 -0.96
N ARG A 36 12.59 10.14 -1.78
CA ARG A 36 13.94 9.68 -2.12
C ARG A 36 14.71 10.73 -2.91
N ASP A 37 14.05 11.42 -3.83
CA ASP A 37 14.65 12.54 -4.55
C ASP A 37 15.02 13.68 -3.60
N HIS A 38 14.13 14.01 -2.65
CA HIS A 38 14.42 15.01 -1.63
C HIS A 38 15.56 14.58 -0.70
N TYR A 39 15.59 13.32 -0.26
CA TYR A 39 16.65 12.74 0.59
C TYR A 39 18.04 12.95 -0.01
N ASN A 40 18.17 12.78 -1.34
CA ASN A 40 19.44 12.98 -2.04
C ASN A 40 19.95 14.43 -1.98
N THR A 41 19.05 15.41 -1.75
CA THR A 41 19.40 16.82 -1.60
C THR A 41 19.73 17.23 -0.16
N LEU A 42 19.45 16.38 0.83
CA LEU A 42 19.63 16.70 2.23
C LEU A 42 21.10 16.56 2.67
N PRO A 43 21.60 17.49 3.51
CA PRO A 43 22.90 17.36 4.17
C PRO A 43 22.89 16.17 5.14
N ASP A 44 24.06 15.63 5.45
CA ASP A 44 24.16 14.47 6.35
C ASP A 44 23.94 14.88 7.82
N ASN A 45 22.67 14.90 8.23
CA ASN A 45 22.20 15.32 9.55
C ASN A 45 20.96 14.52 9.99
N GLU A 46 20.39 14.89 11.15
CA GLU A 46 19.20 14.23 11.70
C GLU A 46 17.99 14.28 10.76
N ASP A 47 17.77 15.38 10.04
CA ASP A 47 16.66 15.50 9.08
C ASP A 47 16.76 14.45 7.98
N LYS A 48 17.98 14.20 7.49
CA LYS A 48 18.24 13.15 6.50
C LYS A 48 17.93 11.77 7.04
N PHE A 49 18.33 11.48 8.29
CA PHE A 49 17.98 10.23 8.96
C PHE A 49 16.46 10.06 9.11
N TYR A 50 15.75 11.07 9.58
CA TYR A 50 14.29 11.01 9.72
C TYR A 50 13.60 10.82 8.36
N ASN A 51 14.10 11.45 7.30
CA ASN A 51 13.57 11.27 5.97
C ASN A 51 13.71 9.81 5.49
N ASP A 52 14.89 9.20 5.68
CA ASP A 52 15.12 7.77 5.36
C ASP A 52 14.22 6.83 6.18
N PHE A 53 13.99 7.15 7.46
CA PHE A 53 13.05 6.42 8.30
C PHE A 53 11.63 6.44 7.73
N PHE A 54 11.13 7.60 7.30
CA PHE A 54 9.80 7.71 6.69
C PHE A 54 9.74 7.01 5.33
N ILE A 55 10.76 7.14 4.48
CA ILE A 55 10.84 6.40 3.20
C ILE A 55 10.70 4.90 3.45
N THR A 56 11.48 4.37 4.40
CA THR A 56 11.41 2.95 4.78
C THR A 56 10.02 2.56 5.30
N GLY A 57 9.34 3.45 6.03
CA GLY A 57 7.96 3.26 6.47
C GLY A 57 6.96 3.16 5.33
N PHE A 58 7.10 3.98 4.28
CA PHE A 58 6.29 3.87 3.06
C PHE A 58 6.56 2.54 2.33
N GLU A 59 7.82 2.17 2.15
CA GLU A 59 8.20 0.90 1.51
C GLU A 59 7.68 -0.32 2.28
N PHE A 60 7.75 -0.30 3.61
CA PHE A 60 7.17 -1.33 4.45
C PHE A 60 5.64 -1.39 4.29
N SER A 61 4.97 -0.25 4.26
CA SER A 61 3.52 -0.18 4.07
C SER A 61 3.10 -0.79 2.73
N LEU A 62 3.84 -0.51 1.65
CA LEU A 62 3.62 -1.12 0.33
C LEU A 62 3.70 -2.66 0.40
N LYS A 63 4.68 -3.22 1.12
CA LYS A 63 4.79 -4.67 1.32
C LYS A 63 3.60 -5.25 2.08
N GLN A 64 3.10 -4.55 3.11
CA GLN A 64 1.93 -4.99 3.86
C GLN A 64 0.64 -4.92 3.04
N LEU A 65 0.49 -3.92 2.17
CA LEU A 65 -0.64 -3.81 1.25
C LEU A 65 -0.66 -4.95 0.22
N ALA A 66 0.50 -5.30 -0.33
CA ALA A 66 0.64 -6.45 -1.22
C ALA A 66 0.26 -7.76 -0.53
N LEU A 67 0.70 -7.96 0.72
CA LEU A 67 0.30 -9.11 1.54
C LEU A 67 -1.21 -9.11 1.80
N ALA A 68 -1.80 -7.96 2.11
CA ALA A 68 -3.24 -7.83 2.34
C ALA A 68 -4.06 -8.24 1.11
N LYS A 69 -3.64 -7.85 -0.11
CA LYS A 69 -4.27 -8.32 -1.36
C LYS A 69 -4.20 -9.83 -1.49
N HIS A 70 -3.02 -10.40 -1.27
CA HIS A 70 -2.82 -11.85 -1.34
C HIS A 70 -3.73 -12.62 -0.37
N LEU A 71 -3.81 -12.17 0.89
CA LEU A 71 -4.67 -12.80 1.90
C LEU A 71 -6.16 -12.61 1.58
N LEU A 72 -6.54 -11.45 1.06
CA LEU A 72 -7.91 -11.19 0.65
C LEU A 72 -8.35 -12.19 -0.42
N GLU A 73 -7.52 -12.48 -1.43
CA GLU A 73 -7.83 -13.47 -2.47
C GLU A 73 -8.17 -14.85 -1.89
N GLN A 74 -7.60 -15.23 -0.74
CA GLN A 74 -7.82 -16.52 -0.08
C GLN A 74 -9.15 -16.60 0.70
N VAL A 75 -9.83 -15.49 0.97
CA VAL A 75 -11.12 -15.46 1.70
C VAL A 75 -12.22 -16.14 0.87
N ARG A 76 -12.97 -17.08 1.49
CA ARG A 76 -13.99 -17.94 0.84
C ARG A 76 -15.42 -17.61 1.23
#